data_AF-A0A2E6V905-F1
#
_entry.id   AF-A0A2E6V905-F1
#
_cell.length_a   1.000
_cell.length_b   1.000
_cell.length_c   1.000
_cell.angle_alpha   90.00
_cell.angle_beta   90.00
_cell.angle_gamma   90.00
#
_symmetry.space_group_name_H-M   'P 1'
#
loop_
_entity.id
_entity.type
_entity.pdbx_description
1 polymer ?
#
loop_
_entity_poly.entity_id
_entity_poly.type
_entity_poly.pdbx_seq_one_letter_code
_entity_poly.pdbx_strand_id
1 'polypeptide(L)' 'MNNRKVIVLILFLSMGYASVAQGATPPPPMPPPPPGLPIDGGILLLFILALSFGIYKAYKITKKTT' A
#
# COMPACT_ATOMS: atom_id res chain seq x y z
N MET A 1 14.00 -14.15 6.38
CA MET A 1 12.51 -14.12 6.40
C MET A 1 12.03 -15.39 5.71
N ASN A 2 11.38 -16.31 6.41
CA ASN A 2 11.03 -17.62 5.84
C ASN A 2 10.11 -17.42 4.62
N ASN A 3 10.41 -18.06 3.50
CA ASN A 3 9.68 -17.88 2.23
C ASN A 3 8.16 -18.05 2.39
N ARG A 4 7.73 -18.94 3.30
CA ARG A 4 6.32 -19.11 3.68
C ARG A 4 5.65 -17.81 4.20
N LYS A 5 6.34 -17.01 5.00
CA LYS A 5 5.83 -15.74 5.53
C LYS A 5 5.72 -14.68 4.44
N VAL A 6 6.66 -14.69 3.48
CA VAL A 6 6.67 -13.78 2.32
C VAL A 6 5.48 -14.07 1.40
N ILE A 7 5.23 -15.35 1.12
CA ILE A 7 4.10 -15.79 0.29
C ILE A 7 2.77 -15.39 0.92
N VAL A 8 2.59 -15.60 2.23
CA VAL A 8 1.36 -15.21 2.95
C VAL A 8 1.11 -13.71 2.89
N LEU A 9 2.17 -12.88 3.01
CA LEU A 9 2.06 -11.44 2.91
C LEU A 9 1.65 -10.98 1.50
N ILE A 10 2.22 -11.59 0.46
CA ILE A 10 1.87 -11.30 -0.94
C ILE A 10 0.40 -11.64 -1.21
N LEU A 11 -0.06 -12.82 -0.78
CA LEU A 11 -1.45 -13.25 -0.97
C LEU A 11 -2.45 -12.31 -0.26
N PHE A 12 -2.13 -11.87 0.95
CA PHE A 12 -2.96 -10.92 1.71
C PHE A 12 -3.08 -9.57 0.99
N LEU A 13 -1.99 -9.05 0.43
CA LEU A 13 -1.98 -7.77 -0.29
C LEU A 13 -2.71 -7.85 -1.64
N SER A 14 -2.67 -9.01 -2.31
CA SER A 14 -3.31 -9.20 -3.63
C SER A 14 -4.83 -9.36 -3.59
N MET A 15 -5.43 -9.64 -2.43
CA MET A 15 -6.88 -9.89 -2.27
C MET A 15 -7.74 -8.67 -2.66
N GLY A 16 -7.18 -7.46 -2.61
CA GLY A 16 -7.91 -6.21 -2.92
C GLY A 16 -8.25 -5.99 -4.40
N TYR A 17 -7.64 -6.73 -5.33
CA TYR A 17 -7.79 -6.50 -6.78
C TYR A 17 -8.89 -7.36 -7.46
N ALA A 18 -9.52 -8.29 -6.73
CA ALA A 18 -10.37 -9.31 -7.33
C ALA A 18 -11.86 -8.91 -7.54
N SER A 19 -12.24 -7.65 -7.37
CA SER A 19 -13.67 -7.28 -7.22
C SER A 19 -14.19 -6.18 -8.15
N VAL A 20 -13.87 -6.21 -9.45
CA VAL A 20 -14.63 -5.41 -10.44
C VAL A 20 -14.86 -6.21 -11.73
N ALA A 21 -15.78 -7.18 -11.68
CA ALA A 21 -16.38 -7.77 -12.88
C ALA A 21 -17.72 -8.42 -12.53
N GLN A 22 -18.73 -7.60 -12.25
CA GLN A 22 -20.13 -8.08 -12.21
C GLN A 22 -20.90 -7.37 -13.31
N GLY A 23 -21.17 -8.09 -14.39
CA GLY A 23 -22.06 -7.66 -15.46
C GLY A 23 -23.46 -8.20 -15.21
N ALA A 24 -24.46 -7.31 -15.24
CA ALA A 24 -25.78 -7.49 -15.86
C ALA A 24 -26.66 -6.26 -15.54
N THR A 25 -27.18 -5.62 -16.60
CA THR A 25 -27.93 -4.34 -16.66
C THR A 25 -27.09 -3.07 -16.49
N PRO A 26 -27.19 -2.06 -17.38
CA PRO A 26 -26.62 -0.75 -17.12
C PRO A 26 -27.28 -0.21 -15.84
N PRO A 27 -26.50 0.16 -14.82
CA PRO A 27 -27.05 0.92 -13.70
C PRO A 27 -27.76 2.17 -14.24
N PRO A 28 -28.85 2.64 -13.61
CA PRO A 28 -29.41 3.96 -13.90
C PRO A 28 -28.28 5.01 -13.95
N PRO A 29 -28.40 6.08 -14.75
CA PRO A 29 -27.39 7.14 -14.81
C PRO A 29 -27.03 7.58 -13.38
N MET A 30 -25.85 7.19 -12.93
CA MET A 30 -25.39 7.55 -11.60
C MET A 30 -25.03 9.04 -11.65
N PRO A 31 -25.33 9.83 -10.61
CA PRO A 31 -24.74 11.15 -10.49
C PRO A 31 -23.22 11.04 -10.66
N PRO A 32 -22.55 12.06 -11.25
CA PRO A 32 -21.12 12.03 -11.44
C PRO A 32 -20.42 11.68 -10.11
N PRO A 33 -19.39 10.83 -10.14
CA PRO A 33 -18.65 10.49 -8.93
C PRO A 33 -18.22 11.78 -8.23
N PRO A 34 -18.22 11.82 -6.88
CA PRO A 34 -17.61 12.92 -6.16
C PRO A 34 -16.19 13.17 -6.69
N PRO A 35 -15.72 14.42 -6.73
CA PRO A 35 -14.32 14.72 -7.01
C PRO A 35 -13.42 13.82 -6.18
N GLY A 36 -12.50 13.11 -6.84
CA GLY A 36 -11.60 12.19 -6.18
C GLY A 36 -10.72 12.91 -5.17
N LEU A 37 -10.51 12.29 -4.01
CA LEU A 37 -9.46 12.73 -3.10
C LEU A 37 -8.09 12.52 -3.77
N PRO A 38 -7.11 13.43 -3.59
CA PRO A 38 -5.76 13.22 -4.10
C PRO A 38 -5.13 11.99 -3.42
N ILE A 39 -5.09 10.86 -4.12
CA ILE A 39 -4.49 9.60 -3.63
C ILE A 39 -3.00 9.81 -3.34
N ASP A 40 -2.35 10.65 -4.16
CA ASP A 40 -0.91 10.87 -4.12
C ASP A 40 -0.48 12.02 -3.19
N GLY A 41 -1.43 12.69 -2.52
CA GLY A 41 -1.14 13.87 -1.70
C GLY A 41 -0.16 13.61 -0.54
N GLY A 42 -0.07 12.37 -0.08
CA GLY A 42 0.82 11.96 1.01
C GLY A 42 2.11 11.26 0.58
N ILE A 43 2.33 11.00 -0.72
CA ILE A 43 3.44 10.13 -1.17
C ILE A 43 4.81 10.68 -0.78
N LEU A 44 5.03 11.98 -0.95
CA LEU A 44 6.30 12.61 -0.57
C LEU A 44 6.55 12.51 0.93
N LEU A 45 5.51 12.71 1.75
CA LEU A 45 5.61 12.59 3.21
C LEU A 45 5.92 11.15 3.62
N LEU A 46 5.21 10.17 3.04
CA LEU A 46 5.45 8.74 3.29
C LEU A 46 6.86 8.33 2.87
N PHE A 47 7.36 8.84 1.74
CA PHE A 47 8.71 8.56 1.25
C PHE A 47 9.78 9.09 2.23
N ILE A 48 9.65 10.34 2.67
CA ILE A 48 10.58 10.94 3.64
C ILE A 48 10.54 10.17 4.97
N LEU A 49 9.36 9.79 5.44
CA LEU A 49 9.19 9.05 6.70
C LEU A 49 9.83 7.66 6.62
N ALA A 50 9.61 6.94 5.51
CA ALA A 50 10.21 5.64 5.26
C ALA A 50 11.74 5.71 5.20
N LEU A 51 12.29 6.70 4.48
CA LEU A 51 13.73 6.89 4.35
C LEU A 51 14.37 7.23 5.71
N SER A 52 13.78 8.17 6.45
CA SER A 52 14.25 8.60 7.77
C SER A 52 14.24 7.44 8.77
N PHE A 53 13.14 6.67 8.79
CA PHE A 53 13.03 5.50 9.65
C PHE A 53 14.03 4.40 9.27
N GLY A 54 14.23 4.16 7.96
CA GLY A 54 15.21 3.21 7.45
C GLY A 54 16.63 3.55 7.90
N ILE A 55 17.05 4.80 7.75
CA ILE A 55 18.37 5.30 8.19
C ILE A 55 18.54 5.13 9.71
N TYR A 56 17.56 5.57 10.50
CA TYR A 56 17.61 5.44 11.96
C TYR A 56 17.78 3.98 12.40
N LYS A 57 17.01 3.07 11.78
CA LYS A 57 17.08 1.63 12.08
C LYS A 57 18.44 1.05 11.69
N ALA A 58 18.96 1.38 10.51
CA ALA A 58 20.27 0.93 10.06
C ALA A 58 21.38 1.37 11.03
N TYR A 59 21.38 2.66 11.40
CA TYR A 59 22.35 3.21 12.35
C TYR A 59 22.29 2.51 13.72
N LYS A 60 21.09 2.30 14.25
CA LYS A 60 20.89 1.61 15.54
C LYS A 60 21.35 0.15 15.52
N ILE A 61 21.18 -0.54 14.39
CA ILE A 61 21.68 -1.91 14.21
C ILE A 61 23.21 -1.90 14.25
N THR A 62 23.86 -1.03 13.47
CA THR A 62 25.33 -0.90 13.43
C THR A 62 25.93 -0.61 14.81
N LYS A 63 25.35 0.33 15.56
CA LYS A 63 25.83 0.70 16.91
C LYS A 63 25.62 -0.38 17.98
N LYS A 64 24.72 -1.34 17.76
CA LYS A 64 24.48 -2.44 18.71
C LYS A 64 25.46 -3.61 18.49
N THR A 65 26.05 -3.68 17.29
CA THR A 65 26.95 -4.77 16.87
C THR A 65 28.43 -4.43 17.07
N THR A 66 28.76 -3.17 17.36
CA THR A 66 30.08 -2.72 17.85
C THR A 66 30.02 -2.54 19.36
#